data_AF-A0A2S9YE51-F1
#
_entry.id   AF-A0A2S9YE51-F1
#
_cell.length_a   1.000
_cell.length_b   1.000
_cell.length_c   1.000
_cell.angle_alpha   90.00
_cell.angle_beta   90.00
_cell.angle_gamma   90.00
#
_symmetry.space_group_name_H-M   'P 1'
#
loop_
_entity.id
_entity.type
_entity.pdbx_description
1 polymer ?
#
loop_
_entity_poly.entity_id
_entity_poly.type
_entity_poly.pdbx_seq_one_letter_code
_entity_poly.pdbx_strand_id
1 'polypeptide(L)'
;MPYCAVRSTFQALTVLAVTLLAVPACDFFRELESVPEAGDDESGDGTDSYGGDIGDMAVGETEGEPCDVLDEYCSDQDTLHACDYETGEMVTYPCASWCAEGSLYNFTCTPTEDFRHACWCVNPGDIKLDTCAQLEACVIECGGEPDSPCTGECFTRTDPQTMRLLGTLYSCADRACDELCVLSPYECGSCLLAARAGLYGDCGVEREVCDADQNDEPSWP
;
A
#
# COMPACT_ATOMS: atom_id res chain seq x y z
N MET A 1 57.67 22.79 -30.14
CA MET A 1 57.96 24.24 -30.05
C MET A 1 56.66 24.93 -29.60
N PRO A 2 56.68 25.75 -28.55
CA PRO A 2 55.48 26.42 -28.03
C PRO A 2 55.29 27.81 -28.66
N TYR A 3 54.04 28.25 -28.81
CA TYR A 3 53.70 29.66 -28.98
C TYR A 3 52.53 30.03 -28.06
N CYS A 4 52.75 31.01 -27.19
CA CYS A 4 51.74 31.62 -26.35
C CYS A 4 51.39 33.03 -26.88
N ALA A 5 50.10 33.36 -26.94
CA ALA A 5 49.49 34.69 -26.77
C ALA A 5 47.95 34.47 -26.74
N VAL A 6 47.16 34.69 -25.69
CA VAL A 6 47.08 35.66 -24.57
C VAL A 6 46.40 36.99 -24.93
N ARG A 7 45.18 37.17 -24.36
CA ARG A 7 44.34 38.40 -24.27
C ARG A 7 43.80 38.93 -25.63
N SER A 8 42.64 39.59 -25.74
CA SER A 8 41.73 40.26 -24.79
C SER A 8 40.29 40.30 -25.40
N THR A 9 39.17 40.75 -24.80
CA THR A 9 38.89 41.58 -23.60
C THR A 9 37.50 41.27 -22.98
N PHE A 10 37.20 41.96 -21.87
CA PHE A 10 35.94 42.10 -21.11
C PHE A 10 34.67 42.55 -21.88
N GLN A 11 33.51 42.13 -21.33
CA GLN A 11 32.19 42.83 -21.14
C GLN A 11 31.02 41.88 -21.49
N ALA A 12 29.88 41.88 -20.80
CA ALA A 12 29.49 42.43 -19.48
C ALA A 12 28.24 41.68 -18.96
N LEU A 13 27.82 41.97 -17.72
CA LEU A 13 26.59 41.48 -17.09
C LEU A 13 25.34 41.56 -18.00
N THR A 14 24.55 40.49 -18.00
CA THR A 14 23.09 40.58 -18.01
C THR A 14 22.52 39.65 -16.94
N VAL A 15 21.72 40.23 -16.05
CA VAL A 15 20.98 39.57 -14.97
C VAL A 15 19.52 39.36 -15.44
N LEU A 16 18.77 38.49 -14.73
CA LEU A 16 17.41 38.01 -15.02
C LEU A 16 17.32 36.98 -16.18
N ALA A 17 16.50 35.93 -16.09
CA ALA A 17 15.45 35.64 -15.11
C ALA A 17 15.48 34.18 -14.62
N VAL A 18 15.20 33.98 -13.33
CA VAL A 18 14.81 32.67 -12.78
C VAL A 18 13.35 32.43 -13.13
N THR A 19 13.08 31.60 -14.14
CA THR A 19 11.72 31.11 -14.40
C THR A 19 11.43 29.94 -13.47
N LEU A 20 10.80 30.25 -12.33
CA LEU A 20 10.02 29.30 -11.54
C LEU A 20 8.95 28.67 -12.45
N LEU A 21 9.20 27.45 -12.94
CA LEU A 21 8.11 26.58 -13.39
C LEU A 21 7.49 25.96 -12.15
N ALA A 22 6.61 26.74 -11.52
CA ALA A 22 5.78 26.29 -10.42
C ALA A 22 4.81 25.22 -10.92
N VAL A 23 4.80 24.10 -10.20
CA VAL A 23 3.90 22.96 -10.38
C VAL A 23 2.46 23.38 -10.03
N PRO A 24 1.44 23.10 -10.87
CA PRO A 24 0.04 23.04 -10.45
C PRO A 24 -0.33 21.58 -10.13
N ALA A 25 0.12 21.09 -8.97
CA ALA A 25 -0.31 19.81 -8.38
C ALA A 25 -1.29 20.11 -7.24
N CYS A 26 -2.33 20.89 -7.55
CA CYS A 26 -3.22 21.53 -6.59
C CYS A 26 -4.71 21.42 -6.98
N ASP A 27 -5.10 20.37 -7.71
CA ASP A 27 -6.51 20.08 -8.03
C ASP A 27 -7.03 18.72 -7.50
N PHE A 28 -6.19 17.92 -6.82
CA PHE A 28 -6.61 16.61 -6.27
C PHE A 28 -7.27 16.70 -4.87
N PHE A 29 -7.23 17.87 -4.21
CA PHE A 29 -7.73 18.07 -2.84
C PHE A 29 -8.98 18.94 -2.75
N ARG A 30 -9.77 19.02 -3.84
CA ARG A 30 -10.97 19.88 -3.90
C ARG A 30 -12.31 19.14 -3.93
N GLU A 31 -12.30 17.83 -3.72
CA GLU A 31 -13.50 16.96 -3.78
C GLU A 31 -13.96 16.47 -2.38
N LEU A 32 -13.47 17.10 -1.29
CA LEU A 32 -13.87 16.81 0.09
C LEU A 32 -14.60 17.96 0.82
N GLU A 33 -15.02 19.01 0.10
CA GLU A 33 -15.82 20.12 0.66
C GLU A 33 -17.04 20.47 -0.23
N SER A 34 -18.10 19.65 -0.20
CA SER A 34 -19.51 20.14 -0.15
C SER A 34 -20.59 19.04 -0.24
N VAL A 35 -21.05 18.58 0.92
CA VAL A 35 -22.43 18.09 1.17
C VAL A 35 -22.77 18.68 2.56
N PRO A 36 -23.94 19.31 2.82
CA PRO A 36 -25.26 18.99 2.27
C PRO A 36 -26.14 20.18 1.81
N GLU A 37 -27.17 19.88 1.01
CA GLU A 37 -28.56 20.30 1.34
C GLU A 37 -29.57 19.31 0.71
N ALA A 38 -30.80 19.28 1.21
CA ALA A 38 -31.84 18.29 0.89
C ALA A 38 -33.14 18.95 0.38
N GLY A 39 -33.96 18.19 -0.36
CA GLY A 39 -35.23 18.65 -0.96
C GLY A 39 -35.06 19.27 -2.36
N ASP A 40 -35.98 19.13 -3.32
CA ASP A 40 -37.35 18.61 -3.27
C ASP A 40 -37.72 17.81 -4.54
N ASP A 41 -38.86 17.11 -4.48
CA ASP A 41 -39.44 16.24 -5.52
C ASP A 41 -39.79 16.92 -6.86
N GLU A 42 -39.75 16.15 -7.97
CA GLU A 42 -40.88 16.12 -8.93
C GLU A 42 -40.92 14.81 -9.75
N SER A 43 -42.12 14.41 -10.20
CA SER A 43 -42.46 13.02 -10.59
C SER A 43 -42.57 12.75 -12.10
N GLY A 44 -42.43 11.47 -12.50
CA GLY A 44 -42.82 10.92 -13.82
C GLY A 44 -42.04 9.65 -14.17
N ASP A 45 -42.49 8.44 -13.81
CA ASP A 45 -43.49 7.59 -14.49
C ASP A 45 -43.05 7.07 -15.89
N GLY A 46 -43.08 5.73 -16.09
CA GLY A 46 -43.11 5.14 -17.45
C GLY A 46 -42.16 3.99 -17.82
N THR A 47 -42.37 2.79 -17.25
CA THR A 47 -42.20 1.45 -17.88
C THR A 47 -40.82 0.91 -18.35
N ASP A 48 -40.33 -0.06 -17.55
CA ASP A 48 -40.05 -1.46 -17.92
C ASP A 48 -38.85 -1.89 -18.80
N SER A 49 -37.82 -2.36 -18.06
CA SER A 49 -37.29 -3.73 -18.10
C SER A 49 -36.45 -4.22 -19.31
N TYR A 50 -35.13 -4.23 -19.11
CA TYR A 50 -34.32 -5.47 -19.08
C TYR A 50 -33.02 -5.21 -18.29
N GLY A 51 -33.14 -5.10 -16.97
CA GLY A 51 -32.00 -5.01 -16.05
C GLY A 51 -31.55 -6.41 -15.63
N GLY A 52 -30.25 -6.70 -15.77
CA GLY A 52 -29.63 -7.86 -15.15
C GLY A 52 -29.41 -7.57 -13.67
N ASP A 53 -30.14 -8.27 -12.81
CA ASP A 53 -30.13 -8.11 -11.36
C ASP A 53 -28.80 -8.62 -10.76
N ILE A 54 -27.76 -7.77 -10.81
CA ILE A 54 -26.67 -7.85 -9.83
C ILE A 54 -27.28 -7.27 -8.57
N GLY A 55 -27.84 -8.16 -7.75
CA GLY A 55 -28.57 -7.78 -6.55
C GLY A 55 -27.72 -6.85 -5.70
N ASP A 56 -28.27 -5.66 -5.48
CA ASP A 56 -27.83 -4.72 -4.45
C ASP A 56 -27.85 -5.48 -3.12
N MET A 57 -26.71 -6.04 -2.71
CA MET A 57 -26.51 -6.58 -1.38
C MET A 57 -26.42 -5.39 -0.43
N ALA A 58 -27.59 -4.79 -0.21
CA ALA A 58 -27.85 -3.94 0.94
C ALA A 58 -27.23 -4.64 2.15
N VAL A 59 -26.28 -3.96 2.77
CA VAL A 59 -25.61 -4.40 4.00
C VAL A 59 -26.72 -4.80 4.96
N GLY A 60 -26.87 -6.10 5.16
CA GLY A 60 -28.02 -6.63 5.88
C GLY A 60 -27.95 -6.14 7.31
N GLU A 61 -28.99 -5.44 7.77
CA GLU A 61 -29.29 -5.34 9.20
C GLU A 61 -29.74 -6.73 9.70
N THR A 62 -28.84 -7.71 9.65
CA THR A 62 -28.92 -8.89 10.50
C THR A 62 -28.74 -8.39 11.93
N GLU A 63 -29.73 -8.66 12.80
CA GLU A 63 -29.59 -8.39 14.23
C GLU A 63 -28.35 -9.14 14.73
N GLY A 64 -27.30 -8.39 15.05
CA GLY A 64 -25.91 -8.80 14.81
C GLY A 64 -25.50 -10.12 15.47
N GLU A 65 -25.11 -11.08 14.64
CA GLU A 65 -24.21 -12.15 15.09
C GLU A 65 -22.86 -11.49 15.41
N PRO A 66 -22.21 -11.79 16.54
CA PRO A 66 -20.93 -11.19 16.88
C PRO A 66 -19.90 -11.58 15.81
N CYS A 67 -19.00 -10.66 15.48
CA CYS A 67 -17.92 -10.97 14.55
C CYS A 67 -17.04 -12.13 15.05
N ASP A 68 -16.30 -12.75 14.13
CA ASP A 68 -15.20 -13.63 14.46
C ASP A 68 -13.89 -13.28 13.71
N VAL A 69 -12.88 -14.14 13.82
CA VAL A 69 -11.54 -13.91 13.25
C VAL A 69 -11.55 -13.96 11.71
N LEU A 70 -12.59 -14.52 11.09
CA LEU A 70 -12.79 -14.57 9.64
C LEU A 70 -13.42 -13.27 9.09
N ASP A 71 -14.00 -12.44 9.95
CA ASP A 71 -14.50 -11.09 9.60
C ASP A 71 -13.41 -10.01 9.70
N GLU A 72 -12.21 -10.36 10.18
CA GLU A 72 -11.06 -9.43 10.21
C GLU A 72 -10.58 -9.15 8.79
N TYR A 73 -10.28 -7.89 8.47
CA TYR A 73 -9.79 -7.51 7.14
C TYR A 73 -8.93 -6.23 7.16
N CYS A 74 -8.19 -6.01 6.09
CA CYS A 74 -7.36 -4.83 5.88
C CYS A 74 -8.00 -3.90 4.84
N SER A 75 -8.47 -2.70 5.24
CA SER A 75 -9.01 -1.75 4.24
C SER A 75 -7.93 -1.15 3.35
N ASP A 76 -6.72 -1.03 3.90
CA ASP A 76 -5.53 -0.52 3.27
C ASP A 76 -4.29 -1.02 4.04
N GLN A 77 -3.10 -0.64 3.57
CA GLN A 77 -1.84 -1.05 4.19
C GLN A 77 -1.72 -0.63 5.67
N ASP A 78 -2.35 0.48 6.09
CA ASP A 78 -2.22 1.11 7.41
C ASP A 78 -3.39 0.88 8.37
N THR A 79 -4.46 0.20 7.93
CA THR A 79 -5.71 0.09 8.69
C THR A 79 -6.20 -1.35 8.76
N LEU A 80 -6.17 -1.91 9.98
CA LEU A 80 -6.79 -3.20 10.31
C LEU A 80 -8.20 -2.96 10.86
N HIS A 81 -9.14 -3.81 10.46
CA HIS A 81 -10.41 -4.01 11.15
C HIS A 81 -10.37 -5.40 11.76
N ALA A 82 -10.43 -5.49 13.09
CA ALA A 82 -10.33 -6.76 13.81
C ALA A 82 -11.48 -6.91 14.81
N CYS A 83 -11.83 -8.16 15.14
CA CYS A 83 -12.95 -8.43 16.02
C CYS A 83 -12.52 -8.38 17.50
N ASP A 84 -13.17 -7.54 18.31
CA ASP A 84 -12.96 -7.54 19.76
C ASP A 84 -13.70 -8.73 20.39
N TYR A 85 -12.95 -9.72 20.88
CA TYR A 85 -13.52 -10.95 21.46
C TYR A 85 -14.35 -10.71 22.74
N GLU A 86 -14.19 -9.58 23.44
CA GLU A 86 -14.95 -9.26 24.65
C GLU A 86 -16.32 -8.64 24.33
N THR A 87 -16.43 -7.88 23.23
CA THR A 87 -17.68 -7.21 22.83
C THR A 87 -18.42 -7.90 21.68
N GLY A 88 -17.70 -8.61 20.82
CA GLY A 88 -18.21 -9.12 19.54
C GLY A 88 -18.40 -8.03 18.48
N GLU A 89 -17.75 -6.87 18.65
CA GLU A 89 -17.83 -5.73 17.73
C GLU A 89 -16.53 -5.60 16.91
N MET A 90 -16.65 -5.19 15.65
CA MET A 90 -15.51 -4.86 14.80
C MET A 90 -14.88 -3.53 15.23
N VAL A 91 -13.57 -3.54 15.49
CA VAL A 91 -12.79 -2.38 15.92
C VAL A 91 -11.72 -2.04 14.87
N THR A 92 -11.66 -0.77 14.48
CA THR A 92 -10.65 -0.26 13.54
C THR A 92 -9.38 0.20 14.26
N TYR A 93 -8.24 -0.36 13.87
CA TYR A 93 -6.92 -0.03 14.41
C TYR A 93 -6.05 0.64 13.33
N PRO A 94 -5.66 1.92 13.51
CA PRO A 94 -4.63 2.53 12.67
C PRO A 94 -3.27 1.96 13.09
N CYS A 95 -2.67 1.14 12.25
CA CYS A 95 -1.48 0.33 12.56
C CYS A 95 -0.29 1.17 13.06
N ALA A 96 -0.13 2.39 12.56
CA ALA A 96 0.90 3.33 13.02
C ALA A 96 0.79 3.70 14.52
N SER A 97 -0.39 3.56 15.13
CA SER A 97 -0.59 3.76 16.58
C SER A 97 -0.22 2.54 17.42
N TRP A 98 -0.11 1.37 16.78
CA TRP A 98 0.16 0.09 17.46
C TRP A 98 1.65 -0.22 17.52
N CYS A 99 2.41 0.23 16.51
CA CYS A 99 3.88 0.14 16.51
C CYS A 99 4.48 1.13 17.53
N ALA A 100 5.18 0.58 18.52
CA ALA A 100 5.78 1.36 19.62
C ALA A 100 6.94 2.26 19.16
N GLU A 101 7.28 3.27 19.97
CA GLU A 101 8.44 4.16 19.76
C GLU A 101 9.74 3.35 19.55
N GLY A 102 10.15 3.20 18.28
CA GLY A 102 11.33 2.43 17.88
C GLY A 102 11.10 1.51 16.68
N SER A 103 9.86 1.08 16.42
CA SER A 103 9.47 0.38 15.18
C SER A 103 8.72 1.36 14.29
N LEU A 104 9.43 1.98 13.35
CA LEU A 104 8.96 3.21 12.71
C LEU A 104 7.85 3.01 11.67
N TYR A 105 7.66 1.80 11.15
CA TYR A 105 6.73 1.54 10.06
C TYR A 105 5.93 0.27 10.30
N ASN A 106 4.61 0.42 10.17
CA ASN A 106 3.75 -0.68 9.79
C ASN A 106 4.05 -1.06 8.33
N PHE A 107 4.37 -2.32 8.11
CA PHE A 107 4.71 -2.86 6.80
C PHE A 107 3.45 -3.20 6.02
N THR A 108 2.56 -4.00 6.58
CA THR A 108 1.26 -4.29 5.99
C THR A 108 0.34 -4.90 7.05
N CYS A 109 -0.94 -4.84 6.76
CA CYS A 109 -1.91 -5.79 7.23
C CYS A 109 -1.99 -6.92 6.18
N THR A 110 -1.69 -8.17 6.55
CA THR A 110 -1.82 -9.37 5.68
C THR A 110 -2.06 -10.63 6.50
N PRO A 111 -2.73 -11.65 5.93
CA PRO A 111 -2.88 -12.97 6.52
C PRO A 111 -1.54 -13.67 6.78
N THR A 112 -1.41 -14.25 7.98
CA THR A 112 -0.48 -15.37 8.22
C THR A 112 -0.93 -16.64 7.44
N GLU A 113 -0.18 -17.75 7.53
CA GLU A 113 -0.60 -19.04 6.94
C GLU A 113 -1.99 -19.53 7.43
N ASP A 114 -2.47 -19.01 8.57
CA ASP A 114 -3.78 -19.30 9.18
C ASP A 114 -4.86 -18.23 8.87
N PHE A 115 -4.64 -17.35 7.89
CA PHE A 115 -5.54 -16.24 7.54
C PHE A 115 -5.85 -15.27 8.70
N ARG A 116 -4.79 -14.70 9.29
CA ARG A 116 -4.91 -13.68 10.35
C ARG A 116 -4.36 -12.33 9.92
N HIS A 117 -5.22 -11.33 9.88
CA HIS A 117 -4.85 -9.95 9.60
C HIS A 117 -4.25 -9.28 10.84
N ALA A 118 -3.08 -8.64 10.70
CA ALA A 118 -2.39 -7.99 11.81
C ALA A 118 -1.49 -6.86 11.30
N CYS A 119 -1.28 -5.82 12.11
CA CYS A 119 -0.35 -4.73 11.79
C CYS A 119 1.11 -5.16 11.99
N TRP A 120 1.88 -5.31 10.93
CA TRP A 120 3.27 -5.82 11.01
C TRP A 120 4.27 -4.69 11.33
N CYS A 121 4.75 -4.64 12.57
CA CYS A 121 5.65 -3.58 13.04
C CYS A 121 7.13 -3.95 12.84
N VAL A 122 7.83 -3.19 11.99
CA VAL A 122 9.20 -3.50 11.57
C VAL A 122 10.11 -2.27 11.63
N ASN A 123 11.42 -2.50 11.62
CA ASN A 123 12.42 -1.45 11.74
C ASN A 123 13.32 -1.36 10.49
N PRO A 124 13.24 -0.28 9.70
CA PRO A 124 14.13 -0.04 8.56
C PRO A 124 15.60 0.09 8.97
N GLY A 125 16.49 -0.05 8.00
CA GLY A 125 17.83 0.52 8.04
C GLY A 125 17.86 1.99 7.61
N ASP A 126 19.00 2.64 7.86
CA ASP A 126 19.29 4.01 7.39
C ASP A 126 19.83 4.04 5.94
N ILE A 127 20.12 2.89 5.34
CA ILE A 127 20.75 2.74 4.02
C ILE A 127 20.05 1.61 3.27
N LYS A 128 19.68 1.86 2.02
CA LYS A 128 19.05 0.86 1.17
C LYS A 128 20.07 -0.03 0.46
N LEU A 129 20.27 -1.23 0.98
CA LEU A 129 21.07 -2.28 0.34
C LEU A 129 20.21 -3.15 -0.59
N ASP A 130 19.02 -3.54 -0.10
CA ASP A 130 18.06 -4.35 -0.84
C ASP A 130 16.94 -3.50 -1.47
N THR A 131 16.66 -3.80 -2.74
CA THR A 131 15.45 -3.33 -3.45
C THR A 131 14.19 -4.02 -2.93
N CYS A 132 13.02 -3.50 -3.28
CA CYS A 132 11.71 -4.08 -2.91
C CYS A 132 11.59 -5.57 -3.29
N ALA A 133 12.05 -5.97 -4.49
CA ALA A 133 12.07 -7.37 -4.92
C ALA A 133 13.09 -8.24 -4.15
N GLN A 134 14.22 -7.69 -3.71
CA GLN A 134 15.21 -8.41 -2.88
C GLN A 134 14.72 -8.56 -1.44
N LEU A 135 14.06 -7.53 -0.91
CA LEU A 135 13.38 -7.56 0.39
C LEU A 135 12.30 -8.63 0.41
N GLU A 136 11.43 -8.68 -0.61
CA GLU A 136 10.41 -9.71 -0.77
C GLU A 136 11.01 -11.13 -0.76
N ALA A 137 12.07 -11.35 -1.55
CA ALA A 137 12.76 -12.64 -1.58
C ALA A 137 13.33 -13.01 -0.19
N CYS A 138 13.92 -12.05 0.53
CA CYS A 138 14.43 -12.28 1.89
C CYS A 138 13.31 -12.65 2.87
N VAL A 139 12.17 -11.93 2.84
CA VAL A 139 10.99 -12.22 3.68
C VAL A 139 10.43 -13.62 3.38
N ILE A 140 10.37 -14.02 2.10
CA ILE A 140 9.93 -15.36 1.68
C ILE A 140 10.93 -16.45 2.15
N GLU A 141 12.24 -16.23 2.01
CA GLU A 141 13.28 -17.15 2.51
C GLU A 141 13.24 -17.32 4.04
N CYS A 142 12.81 -16.28 4.76
CA CYS A 142 12.58 -16.30 6.20
C CYS A 142 11.23 -16.94 6.62
N GLY A 143 10.42 -17.42 5.69
CA GLY A 143 9.11 -18.04 5.97
C GLY A 143 7.95 -17.07 6.12
N GLY A 144 8.15 -15.77 5.84
CA GLY A 144 7.08 -14.77 5.82
C GLY A 144 6.55 -14.29 7.18
N GLU A 145 6.96 -14.89 8.30
CA GLU A 145 6.53 -14.47 9.65
C GLU A 145 7.09 -13.08 10.02
N PRO A 146 6.26 -12.07 10.36
CA PRO A 146 6.72 -10.71 10.65
C PRO A 146 7.65 -10.60 11.86
N ASP A 147 7.26 -11.25 12.96
CA ASP A 147 7.97 -11.17 14.24
C ASP A 147 9.20 -12.08 14.31
N SER A 148 9.51 -12.81 13.22
CA SER A 148 10.70 -13.67 13.19
C SER A 148 11.97 -12.80 13.15
N PRO A 149 13.04 -13.17 13.90
CA PRO A 149 14.31 -12.45 13.82
C PRO A 149 14.91 -12.41 12.41
N CYS A 150 14.61 -13.42 11.58
CA CYS A 150 15.06 -13.50 10.19
C CYS A 150 14.39 -12.40 9.34
N THR A 151 13.06 -12.31 9.39
CA THR A 151 12.30 -11.26 8.70
C THR A 151 12.70 -9.87 9.18
N GLY A 152 12.94 -9.71 10.48
CA GLY A 152 13.48 -8.47 11.05
C GLY A 152 14.81 -8.05 10.43
N GLU A 153 15.76 -8.97 10.25
CA GLU A 153 17.05 -8.68 9.60
C GLU A 153 16.89 -8.22 8.14
N CYS A 154 15.92 -8.77 7.39
CA CYS A 154 15.61 -8.30 6.04
C CYS A 154 15.25 -6.80 6.02
N PHE A 155 14.40 -6.37 6.95
CA PHE A 155 13.97 -4.96 7.04
C PHE A 155 15.10 -3.99 7.43
N THR A 156 16.08 -4.44 8.23
CA THR A 156 17.25 -3.60 8.58
C THR A 156 18.21 -3.32 7.41
N ARG A 157 18.04 -3.99 6.27
CA ARG A 157 18.88 -3.85 5.07
C ARG A 157 18.28 -2.94 3.99
N THR A 158 17.14 -2.32 4.28
CA THR A 158 16.42 -1.47 3.33
C THR A 158 15.92 -0.19 4.01
N ASP A 159 15.31 0.70 3.25
CA ASP A 159 14.81 1.99 3.73
C ASP A 159 13.27 2.01 3.92
N PRO A 160 12.71 3.05 4.59
CA PRO A 160 11.26 3.19 4.76
C PRO A 160 10.45 3.20 3.46
N GLN A 161 11.00 3.74 2.36
CA GLN A 161 10.26 3.89 1.11
C GLN A 161 10.04 2.52 0.48
N THR A 162 11.08 1.72 0.44
CA THR A 162 11.12 0.35 -0.09
C THR A 162 10.18 -0.57 0.69
N MET A 163 10.16 -0.42 2.02
CA MET A 163 9.23 -1.13 2.90
C MET A 163 7.79 -0.75 2.60
N ARG A 164 7.53 0.53 2.32
CA ARG A 164 6.19 0.98 1.91
C ARG A 164 5.78 0.39 0.57
N LEU A 165 6.64 0.39 -0.44
CA LEU A 165 6.36 -0.22 -1.75
C LEU A 165 5.99 -1.70 -1.62
N LEU A 166 6.78 -2.48 -0.88
CA LEU A 166 6.51 -3.91 -0.70
C LEU A 166 5.21 -4.14 0.08
N GLY A 167 4.95 -3.33 1.10
CA GLY A 167 3.69 -3.39 1.85
C GLY A 167 2.46 -2.99 1.03
N THR A 168 2.59 -2.07 0.06
CA THR A 168 1.48 -1.74 -0.87
C THR A 168 1.17 -2.94 -1.78
N LEU A 169 2.20 -3.64 -2.27
CA LEU A 169 2.04 -4.89 -3.03
C LEU A 169 1.37 -5.98 -2.18
N TYR A 170 1.78 -6.14 -0.92
CA TYR A 170 1.18 -7.12 -0.01
C TYR A 170 -0.29 -6.77 0.29
N SER A 171 -0.61 -5.50 0.58
CA SER A 171 -1.99 -5.02 0.78
C SER A 171 -2.86 -5.09 -0.49
N CYS A 172 -2.26 -5.09 -1.69
CA CYS A 172 -3.02 -5.40 -2.91
C CYS A 172 -3.32 -6.90 -2.99
N ALA A 173 -2.32 -7.75 -2.77
CA ALA A 173 -2.47 -9.20 -2.82
C ALA A 173 -3.48 -9.74 -1.78
N ASP A 174 -3.50 -9.12 -0.61
CA ASP A 174 -4.49 -9.27 0.45
C ASP A 174 -5.92 -9.06 -0.06
N ARG A 175 -6.28 -7.81 -0.42
CA ARG A 175 -7.60 -7.43 -0.96
C ARG A 175 -8.01 -8.21 -2.20
N ALA A 176 -7.05 -8.64 -3.02
CA ALA A 176 -7.30 -9.50 -4.18
C ALA A 176 -7.76 -10.91 -3.78
N CYS A 177 -7.21 -11.45 -2.70
CA CYS A 177 -7.36 -12.86 -2.31
C CYS A 177 -8.30 -13.09 -1.12
N ASP A 178 -8.70 -12.04 -0.40
CA ASP A 178 -9.58 -12.04 0.76
C ASP A 178 -10.75 -13.06 0.65
N GLU A 179 -11.67 -12.86 -0.31
CA GLU A 179 -12.81 -13.77 -0.54
C GLU A 179 -12.37 -15.23 -0.78
N LEU A 180 -11.30 -15.45 -1.56
CA LEU A 180 -10.78 -16.79 -1.83
C LEU A 180 -10.17 -17.42 -0.58
N CYS A 181 -9.50 -16.64 0.26
CA CYS A 181 -8.89 -17.10 1.49
C CYS A 181 -9.93 -17.48 2.54
N VAL A 182 -11.03 -16.72 2.66
CA VAL A 182 -12.19 -17.08 3.48
C VAL A 182 -12.85 -18.38 2.99
N LEU A 183 -13.11 -18.50 1.69
CA LEU A 183 -13.82 -19.66 1.12
C LEU A 183 -12.96 -20.91 0.96
N SER A 184 -11.64 -20.75 0.77
CA SER A 184 -10.68 -21.81 0.45
C SER A 184 -9.30 -21.53 1.07
N PRO A 185 -9.13 -21.65 2.41
CA PRO A 185 -7.87 -21.34 3.09
C PRO A 185 -6.65 -22.11 2.53
N TYR A 186 -6.86 -23.33 2.02
CA TYR A 186 -5.78 -24.13 1.41
C TYR A 186 -5.25 -23.54 0.09
N GLU A 187 -6.06 -22.77 -0.63
CA GLU A 187 -5.67 -22.12 -1.89
C GLU A 187 -5.14 -20.69 -1.65
N CYS A 188 -5.43 -20.09 -0.50
CA CYS A 188 -5.04 -18.73 -0.10
C CYS A 188 -3.57 -18.41 -0.39
N GLY A 189 -2.63 -19.21 0.11
CA GLY A 189 -1.19 -18.99 -0.11
C GLY A 189 -0.79 -18.98 -1.59
N SER A 190 -1.47 -19.75 -2.44
CA SER A 190 -1.25 -19.75 -3.89
C SER A 190 -1.82 -18.51 -4.57
N CYS A 191 -2.96 -18.00 -4.10
CA CYS A 191 -3.52 -16.74 -4.54
C CYS A 191 -2.60 -15.56 -4.17
N LEU A 192 -2.16 -15.47 -2.92
CA LEU A 192 -1.27 -14.42 -2.43
C LEU A 192 0.08 -14.39 -3.16
N LEU A 193 0.59 -15.56 -3.59
CA LEU A 193 1.77 -15.65 -4.45
C LEU A 193 1.48 -15.18 -5.89
N ALA A 194 0.33 -15.54 -6.46
CA ALA A 194 -0.05 -15.12 -7.81
C ALA A 194 -0.32 -13.60 -7.89
N ALA A 195 -1.00 -13.03 -6.89
CA ALA A 195 -1.29 -11.61 -6.81
C ALA A 195 -0.01 -10.77 -6.58
N ARG A 196 0.88 -11.19 -5.67
CA ARG A 196 2.21 -10.55 -5.51
C ARG A 196 3.12 -10.68 -6.74
N ALA A 197 2.87 -11.63 -7.63
CA ALA A 197 3.53 -11.74 -8.93
C ALA A 197 2.88 -10.88 -10.04
N GLY A 198 1.82 -10.11 -9.73
CA GLY A 198 1.05 -9.34 -10.70
C GLY A 198 0.19 -10.19 -11.64
N LEU A 199 -0.09 -11.45 -11.29
CA LEU A 199 -0.82 -12.42 -12.13
C LEU A 199 -2.30 -12.57 -11.75
N TYR A 200 -2.74 -11.91 -10.66
CA TYR A 200 -4.09 -11.97 -10.13
C TYR A 200 -4.45 -10.65 -9.42
N GLY A 201 -5.74 -10.32 -9.36
CA GLY A 201 -6.24 -9.19 -8.55
C GLY A 201 -5.80 -7.79 -8.97
N ASP A 202 -5.40 -7.61 -10.22
CA ASP A 202 -4.92 -6.33 -10.81
C ASP A 202 -3.69 -5.67 -10.13
N CYS A 203 -2.99 -6.38 -9.22
CA CYS A 203 -1.78 -5.93 -8.52
C CYS A 203 -0.51 -5.77 -9.40
N GLY A 204 -0.69 -5.66 -10.72
CA GLY A 204 0.41 -5.53 -11.68
C GLY A 204 1.14 -4.19 -11.59
N VAL A 205 0.47 -3.12 -11.14
CA VAL A 205 1.08 -1.79 -10.98
C VAL A 205 2.00 -1.79 -9.77
N GLU A 206 1.54 -2.31 -8.64
CA GLU A 206 2.32 -2.46 -7.41
C GLU A 206 3.55 -3.35 -7.64
N ARG A 207 3.39 -4.42 -8.43
CA ARG A 207 4.49 -5.28 -8.88
C ARG A 207 5.52 -4.50 -9.69
N GLU A 208 5.10 -3.77 -10.73
CA GLU A 208 5.99 -2.99 -11.58
C GLU A 208 6.75 -1.91 -10.78
N VAL A 209 6.08 -1.24 -9.83
CA VAL A 209 6.70 -0.26 -8.94
C VAL A 209 7.73 -0.92 -8.00
N CYS A 210 7.43 -2.10 -7.46
CA CYS A 210 8.37 -2.88 -6.65
C CYS A 210 9.58 -3.39 -7.46
N ASP A 211 9.39 -3.76 -8.73
CA ASP A 211 10.47 -4.21 -9.63
C ASP A 211 11.32 -3.06 -10.18
N ALA A 212 10.75 -1.86 -10.31
CA ALA A 212 11.46 -0.65 -10.71
C ALA A 212 12.38 -0.10 -9.60
N ASP A 213 12.16 -0.53 -8.36
CA ASP A 213 12.86 -0.08 -7.18
C ASP A 213 14.39 -0.35 -7.24
N GLN A 214 15.21 0.68 -6.95
CA GLN A 214 16.67 0.62 -7.05
C GLN A 214 17.33 0.87 -5.69
N ASN A 215 18.46 0.22 -5.43
CA ASN A 215 19.23 0.38 -4.19
C ASN A 215 20.12 1.63 -4.21
N ASP A 216 20.65 2.02 -3.05
CA ASP A 216 21.51 3.21 -2.89
C ASP A 216 22.98 2.94 -3.25
N GLU A 217 23.34 1.70 -3.61
CA GLU A 217 24.72 1.36 -3.93
C GLU A 217 25.19 2.09 -5.20
N PRO A 218 26.32 2.83 -5.15
CA PRO A 218 26.85 3.48 -6.34
C PRO A 218 27.23 2.42 -7.40
N SER A 219 26.62 2.52 -8.58
CA SER A 219 27.01 1.70 -9.72
C SER A 219 28.49 1.95 -10.07
N TRP A 220 29.33 0.94 -9.85
CA TRP A 220 30.76 1.04 -10.11
C TRP A 220 31.02 1.22 -11.62
N PRO A 221 31.89 2.19 -12.01
CA PRO A 221 32.13 2.55 -13.41
C PRO A 221 33.07 1.60 -14.18
#